data_AF-A0A1U8JQH3-F1
#
_entry.id   AF-A0A1U8JQH3-F1
#
_cell.length_a   1.000
_cell.length_b   1.000
_cell.length_c   1.000
_cell.angle_alpha   90.00
_cell.angle_beta   90.00
_cell.angle_gamma   90.00
#
_symmetry.space_group_name_H-M   'P 1'
#
loop_
_entity.id
_entity.type
_entity.pdbx_description
1 polymer ?
#
loop_
_entity_poly.entity_id
_entity_poly.type
_entity_poly.pdbx_seq_one_letter_code
_entity_poly.pdbx_strand_id
1 'polypeptide(L)'
;MYYRYWDDSVGRARQDKRAGTQSHSSLLIGMILVDAGFILELLLRAYSEGLRAENDLIFAKSGTIHDLKRDLMLLENQLPFFLLKKMYKRALKCNPHYPSFLHLTCHFFSHYYNQSISIDEVLSPNNPHSSEYRSNLEDPKHFTDLIRTFQQPYSTIHKQQQCGKWNILRGNTHFMNLISFQKLEVREEFDENNGELKIPPLKVDDSTESFYGNLMVWEQCYYPNDTFICHYIFLIGYLIKSAEDVSILVRKRILIKQLGSPIEIVAMFNRLCKYNNVGTENRYSSLFMKLNAYNAVPHHSWIAILKLEYFSNPWRGVATIAAIILLVLTMIQTICALFSL
;
A
#
# COMPACT_ATOMS: atom_id res chain seq x y z
N MET A 1 7.84 -19.13 24.16
CA MET A 1 7.47 -19.53 22.78
C MET A 1 6.51 -20.69 22.90
N TYR A 2 5.33 -20.58 22.28
CA TYR A 2 4.36 -21.67 22.21
C TYR A 2 4.71 -22.58 21.04
N TYR A 3 4.37 -23.86 21.08
CA TYR A 3 4.51 -24.76 19.94
C TYR A 3 3.21 -25.48 19.65
N ARG A 4 2.99 -25.83 18.37
CA ARG A 4 1.82 -26.58 17.90
C ARG A 4 2.24 -27.96 17.42
N TYR A 5 1.49 -28.99 17.76
CA TYR A 5 1.77 -30.35 17.28
C TYR A 5 0.48 -31.06 16.88
N TRP A 6 0.60 -32.02 15.97
CA TRP A 6 -0.49 -32.89 15.58
C TRP A 6 -0.64 -34.02 16.61
N ASP A 7 -1.80 -34.11 17.25
CA ASP A 7 -2.08 -35.13 18.25
C ASP A 7 -2.85 -36.29 17.60
N ASP A 8 -2.13 -37.35 17.21
CA ASP A 8 -2.69 -38.54 16.56
C ASP A 8 -3.78 -39.21 17.40
N SER A 9 -3.75 -39.05 18.73
CA SER A 9 -4.74 -39.66 19.62
C SER A 9 -6.11 -38.97 19.55
N VAL A 10 -6.16 -37.74 19.06
CA VAL A 10 -7.38 -36.91 19.03
C VAL A 10 -7.66 -36.35 17.62
N GLY A 11 -6.80 -36.67 16.65
CA GLY A 11 -6.95 -36.26 15.25
C GLY A 11 -7.00 -34.76 15.03
N ARG A 12 -6.31 -33.96 15.86
CA ARG A 12 -6.33 -32.49 15.76
C ARG A 12 -5.02 -31.84 16.22
N ALA A 13 -4.79 -30.60 15.79
CA ALA A 13 -3.66 -29.78 16.25
C ALA A 13 -3.90 -29.21 17.67
N ARG A 14 -2.86 -29.19 18.51
CA ARG A 14 -2.85 -28.60 19.87
C ARG A 14 -1.71 -27.60 20.06
N GLN A 15 -1.80 -26.70 21.06
CA GLN A 15 -0.79 -25.66 21.38
C GLN A 15 -0.34 -25.73 22.85
N ASP A 16 0.97 -25.66 23.14
CA ASP A 16 1.53 -25.78 24.50
C ASP A 16 2.72 -24.80 24.79
N LYS A 17 3.12 -24.64 26.06
CA LYS A 17 4.09 -23.63 26.56
C LYS A 17 5.44 -24.26 27.02
N ARG A 18 6.58 -23.65 26.66
CA ARG A 18 7.94 -24.26 26.65
C ARG A 18 8.66 -24.53 27.99
N ALA A 19 9.39 -25.66 28.04
CA ALA A 19 10.64 -25.93 28.78
C ALA A 19 11.68 -26.64 27.86
N GLY A 20 12.99 -26.52 28.10
CA GLY A 20 14.02 -26.71 27.05
C GLY A 20 15.00 -27.93 27.14
N THR A 21 15.02 -28.86 26.16
CA THR A 21 16.14 -29.79 25.78
C THR A 21 16.08 -30.37 24.32
N GLN A 22 17.16 -31.02 23.83
CA GLN A 22 17.46 -31.62 22.48
C GLN A 22 16.32 -32.29 21.68
N SER A 23 15.23 -32.70 22.33
CA SER A 23 13.95 -33.06 21.71
C SER A 23 13.38 -31.96 20.78
N HIS A 24 13.94 -30.75 20.82
CA HIS A 24 13.50 -29.57 20.09
C HIS A 24 13.65 -29.60 18.57
N SER A 25 14.69 -30.25 18.03
CA SER A 25 14.92 -30.21 16.58
C SER A 25 13.90 -31.06 15.83
N SER A 26 13.57 -32.25 16.33
CA SER A 26 12.52 -33.09 15.76
C SER A 26 11.13 -32.47 15.92
N LEU A 27 10.85 -31.86 17.08
CA LEU A 27 9.61 -31.12 17.32
C LEU A 27 9.48 -29.90 16.39
N LEU A 28 10.54 -29.12 16.21
CA LEU A 28 10.57 -27.98 15.30
C LEU A 28 10.37 -28.42 13.84
N ILE A 29 11.00 -29.52 13.42
CA ILE A 29 10.79 -30.09 12.09
C ILE A 29 9.33 -30.53 11.93
N GLY A 30 8.76 -31.21 12.93
CA GLY A 30 7.36 -31.61 12.96
C GLY A 30 6.41 -30.41 12.80
N MET A 31 6.64 -29.34 13.56
CA MET A 31 5.88 -28.09 13.45
C MET A 31 5.94 -27.52 12.04
N ILE A 32 7.15 -27.36 11.49
CA ILE A 32 7.37 -26.81 10.16
C ILE A 32 6.68 -27.67 9.10
N LEU A 33 6.72 -29.00 9.22
CA LEU A 33 6.07 -29.90 8.27
C LEU A 33 4.54 -29.79 8.33
N VAL A 34 3.96 -29.73 9.53
CA VAL A 34 2.52 -29.56 9.71
C VAL A 34 2.06 -28.20 9.19
N ASP A 35 2.76 -27.13 9.54
CA ASP A 35 2.43 -25.76 9.10
C ASP A 35 2.60 -25.63 7.58
N ALA A 36 3.67 -26.18 7.02
CA ALA A 36 3.88 -26.19 5.57
C ALA A 36 2.79 -27.01 4.86
N GLY A 37 2.44 -28.19 5.38
CA GLY A 37 1.36 -29.03 4.83
C GLY A 37 0.03 -28.27 4.81
N PHE A 38 -0.33 -27.64 5.94
CA PHE A 38 -1.51 -26.80 6.04
C PHE A 38 -1.50 -25.66 5.01
N ILE A 39 -0.38 -24.93 4.88
CA ILE A 39 -0.25 -23.84 3.90
C ILE A 39 -0.43 -24.36 2.47
N LEU A 40 0.19 -25.48 2.11
CA LEU A 40 0.05 -26.05 0.76
C LEU A 40 -1.40 -26.47 0.47
N GLU A 41 -2.06 -27.12 1.41
CA GLU A 41 -3.47 -27.50 1.31
C GLU A 41 -4.38 -26.26 1.20
N LEU A 42 -4.10 -25.22 2.00
CA LEU A 42 -4.82 -23.95 1.96
C LEU A 42 -4.71 -23.27 0.58
N LEU A 43 -3.50 -23.21 0.02
CA LEU A 43 -3.25 -22.61 -1.30
C LEU A 43 -3.99 -23.39 -2.41
N LEU A 44 -3.97 -24.73 -2.35
CA LEU A 44 -4.66 -25.58 -3.32
C LEU A 44 -6.19 -25.41 -3.27
N ARG A 45 -6.78 -25.43 -2.06
CA ARG A 45 -8.22 -25.20 -1.86
C ARG A 45 -8.67 -23.79 -2.23
N ALA A 46 -7.80 -22.80 -2.02
CA ALA A 46 -8.08 -21.44 -2.45
C ALA A 46 -8.14 -21.30 -3.98
N TYR A 47 -7.31 -22.07 -4.69
CA TYR A 47 -7.26 -22.06 -6.15
C TYR A 47 -8.36 -22.89 -6.80
N SER A 48 -8.60 -24.11 -6.31
CA SER A 48 -9.60 -25.02 -6.88
C SER A 48 -10.75 -25.26 -5.90
N GLU A 49 -11.92 -24.74 -6.24
CA GLU A 49 -13.12 -24.89 -5.40
C GLU A 49 -13.54 -26.35 -5.25
N GLY A 50 -13.25 -27.20 -6.25
CA GLY A 50 -13.54 -28.63 -6.21
C GLY A 50 -12.73 -29.42 -5.17
N LEU A 51 -11.70 -28.82 -4.58
CA LEU A 51 -10.94 -29.40 -3.46
C LEU A 51 -11.50 -29.02 -2.09
N ARG A 52 -12.51 -28.15 -2.04
CA ARG A 52 -13.15 -27.72 -0.78
C ARG A 52 -14.19 -28.75 -0.37
N ALA A 53 -14.23 -29.08 0.91
CA ALA A 53 -15.33 -29.88 1.47
C ALA A 53 -16.61 -29.04 1.52
N GLU A 54 -17.79 -29.69 1.48
CA GLU A 54 -19.09 -29.00 1.57
C GLU A 54 -19.23 -28.12 2.84
N ASN A 55 -18.54 -28.48 3.92
CA ASN A 55 -18.51 -27.75 5.20
C ASN A 55 -17.13 -27.17 5.51
N ASP A 56 -16.37 -26.72 4.51
CA ASP A 56 -15.05 -26.14 4.73
C ASP A 56 -15.16 -24.84 5.54
N LEU A 57 -14.86 -24.92 6.83
CA LEU A 57 -14.94 -23.80 7.78
C LEU A 57 -14.01 -22.62 7.42
N ILE A 58 -12.96 -22.85 6.63
CA ILE A 58 -12.01 -21.82 6.22
C ILE A 58 -12.62 -20.95 5.12
N PHE A 59 -13.29 -21.56 4.15
CA PHE A 59 -13.84 -20.86 2.98
C PHE A 59 -15.34 -20.54 3.10
N ALA A 60 -16.08 -21.22 3.98
CA ALA A 60 -17.49 -20.94 4.24
C ALA A 60 -17.72 -19.61 4.97
N LYS A 61 -16.77 -19.18 5.82
CA LYS A 61 -16.83 -17.92 6.56
C LYS A 61 -15.86 -16.91 5.96
N SER A 62 -16.39 -15.87 5.33
CA SER A 62 -15.61 -14.84 4.61
C SER A 62 -14.49 -14.19 5.44
N GLY A 63 -14.63 -14.07 6.77
CA GLY A 63 -13.59 -13.49 7.64
C GLY A 63 -12.36 -14.39 7.86
N THR A 64 -12.54 -15.72 7.92
CA THR A 64 -11.48 -16.67 8.30
C THR A 64 -10.30 -16.62 7.32
N ILE A 65 -10.58 -16.48 6.03
CA ILE A 65 -9.52 -16.40 5.00
C ILE A 65 -8.74 -15.09 5.08
N HIS A 66 -9.39 -13.97 5.44
CA HIS A 66 -8.71 -12.69 5.64
C HIS A 66 -7.78 -12.74 6.86
N ASP A 67 -8.24 -13.34 7.95
CA ASP A 67 -7.41 -13.57 9.14
C ASP A 67 -6.20 -14.46 8.83
N LEU A 68 -6.39 -15.57 8.10
CA LEU A 68 -5.29 -16.44 7.69
C LEU A 68 -4.28 -15.73 6.79
N LYS A 69 -4.76 -14.93 5.81
CA LYS A 69 -3.89 -14.11 4.97
C LYS A 69 -3.06 -13.14 5.80
N ARG A 70 -3.69 -12.44 6.77
CA ARG A 70 -2.99 -11.54 7.69
C ARG A 70 -1.93 -12.30 8.49
N ASP A 71 -2.31 -13.41 9.09
CA ASP A 71 -1.41 -14.20 9.93
C ASP A 71 -0.21 -14.73 9.13
N LEU A 72 -0.40 -15.17 7.88
CA LEU A 72 0.68 -15.62 7.00
C LEU A 72 1.62 -14.49 6.53
N MET A 73 1.28 -13.22 6.75
CA MET A 73 2.15 -12.08 6.45
C MET A 73 2.95 -11.57 7.64
N LEU A 74 2.57 -11.95 8.87
CA LEU A 74 3.26 -11.50 10.07
C LEU A 74 4.69 -12.04 10.06
N LEU A 75 5.66 -11.18 10.33
CA LEU A 75 7.08 -11.56 10.36
C LEU A 75 7.37 -12.68 11.37
N GLU A 76 6.57 -12.76 12.45
CA GLU A 76 6.65 -13.81 13.46
C GLU A 76 6.15 -15.18 12.98
N ASN A 77 5.43 -15.23 11.86
CA ASN A 77 4.77 -16.42 11.32
C ASN A 77 5.22 -16.74 9.89
N GLN A 78 6.53 -16.60 9.62
CA GLN A 78 7.10 -16.87 8.30
C GLN A 78 7.77 -18.25 8.23
N LEU A 79 7.46 -19.00 7.18
CA LEU A 79 8.25 -20.14 6.73
C LEU A 79 9.08 -19.74 5.50
N PRO A 80 10.30 -20.28 5.33
CA PRO A 80 11.10 -20.00 4.14
C PRO A 80 10.37 -20.43 2.87
N PHE A 81 10.23 -19.52 1.91
CA PHE A 81 9.51 -19.77 0.66
C PHE A 81 10.11 -20.95 -0.13
N PHE A 82 11.44 -21.04 -0.14
CA PHE A 82 12.15 -22.14 -0.83
C PHE A 82 11.76 -23.52 -0.27
N LEU A 83 11.44 -23.61 1.02
CA LEU A 83 11.03 -24.86 1.66
C LEU A 83 9.65 -25.27 1.18
N LEU A 84 8.68 -24.34 1.21
CA LEU A 84 7.33 -24.56 0.70
C LEU A 84 7.33 -24.95 -0.79
N LYS A 85 8.12 -24.23 -1.60
CA LYS A 85 8.32 -24.52 -3.03
C LYS A 85 8.87 -25.93 -3.27
N LYS A 86 9.84 -26.38 -2.46
CA LYS A 86 10.40 -27.75 -2.54
C LYS A 86 9.38 -28.80 -2.09
N MET A 87 8.65 -28.57 -1.01
CA MET A 87 7.62 -29.48 -0.51
C MET A 87 6.48 -29.64 -1.53
N TYR A 88 6.01 -28.53 -2.12
CA TYR A 88 5.01 -28.55 -3.18
C TYR A 88 5.44 -29.41 -4.38
N LYS A 89 6.66 -29.17 -4.89
CA LYS A 89 7.23 -29.95 -6.00
C LYS A 89 7.30 -31.45 -5.68
N ARG A 90 7.65 -31.82 -4.44
CA ARG A 90 7.70 -33.22 -4.00
C ARG A 90 6.32 -33.84 -3.86
N ALA A 91 5.37 -33.12 -3.27
CA ALA A 91 4.02 -33.61 -3.01
C ALA A 91 3.25 -33.88 -4.31
N LEU A 92 3.35 -32.98 -5.29
CA LEU A 92 2.59 -33.08 -6.55
C LEU A 92 3.39 -33.61 -7.73
N LYS A 93 4.68 -33.95 -7.55
CA LYS A 93 5.57 -34.54 -8.58
C LYS A 93 5.52 -33.83 -9.95
N CYS A 94 5.33 -32.51 -9.97
CA CYS A 94 5.16 -31.73 -11.20
C CYS A 94 3.97 -32.18 -12.08
N ASN A 95 2.87 -32.62 -11.47
CA ASN A 95 1.65 -32.95 -12.20
C ASN A 95 1.12 -31.70 -12.95
N PRO A 96 0.97 -31.76 -14.29
CA PRO A 96 0.58 -30.62 -15.11
C PRO A 96 -0.85 -30.13 -14.86
N HIS A 97 -1.69 -30.89 -14.15
CA HIS A 97 -3.04 -30.46 -13.75
C HIS A 97 -3.04 -29.39 -12.67
N TYR A 98 -1.91 -29.17 -11.98
CA TYR A 98 -1.81 -28.14 -10.95
C TYR A 98 -0.94 -26.97 -11.44
N PRO A 99 -1.33 -25.72 -11.14
CA PRO A 99 -0.52 -24.55 -11.46
C PRO A 99 0.83 -24.57 -10.73
N SER A 100 1.74 -23.68 -11.12
CA SER A 100 3.01 -23.52 -10.40
C SER A 100 2.77 -23.01 -8.96
N PHE A 101 3.68 -23.35 -8.03
CA PHE A 101 3.60 -22.86 -6.65
C PHE A 101 3.54 -21.33 -6.57
N LEU A 102 4.29 -20.65 -7.45
CA LEU A 102 4.27 -19.20 -7.54
C LEU A 102 2.87 -18.71 -7.95
N HIS A 103 2.27 -19.30 -8.98
CA HIS A 103 0.95 -18.92 -9.45
C HIS A 103 -0.12 -19.13 -8.37
N LEU A 104 -0.09 -20.25 -7.63
CA LEU A 104 -0.97 -20.47 -6.46
C LEU A 104 -0.81 -19.38 -5.42
N THR A 105 0.44 -19.06 -5.08
CA THR A 105 0.73 -18.08 -4.03
C THR A 105 0.28 -16.68 -4.45
N CYS A 106 0.56 -16.29 -5.70
CA CYS A 106 0.11 -15.00 -6.21
C CYS A 106 -1.40 -14.89 -6.33
N HIS A 107 -2.08 -15.96 -6.75
CA HIS A 107 -3.54 -16.02 -6.74
C HIS A 107 -4.09 -15.82 -5.31
N PHE A 108 -3.52 -16.53 -4.33
CA PHE A 108 -3.93 -16.43 -2.94
C PHE A 108 -3.76 -15.01 -2.37
N PHE A 109 -2.63 -14.37 -2.63
CA PHE A 109 -2.32 -13.02 -2.12
C PHE A 109 -2.70 -11.89 -3.09
N SER A 110 -3.48 -12.16 -4.13
CA SER A 110 -3.88 -11.19 -5.17
C SER A 110 -4.53 -9.91 -4.62
N HIS A 111 -5.19 -9.97 -3.46
CA HIS A 111 -5.75 -8.80 -2.80
C HIS A 111 -4.71 -7.74 -2.41
N TYR A 112 -3.45 -8.15 -2.20
CA TYR A 112 -2.35 -7.26 -1.89
C TYR A 112 -1.60 -6.81 -3.14
N TYR A 113 -1.97 -7.30 -4.33
CA TYR A 113 -1.27 -6.94 -5.56
C TYR A 113 -1.70 -5.55 -6.05
N ASN A 114 -0.77 -4.60 -6.01
CA ASN A 114 -1.05 -3.18 -6.25
C ASN A 114 -0.37 -2.64 -7.51
N GLN A 115 -0.49 -3.38 -8.62
CA GLN A 115 0.10 -3.02 -9.92
C GLN A 115 -0.99 -2.72 -10.96
N SER A 116 -0.64 -1.96 -12.00
CA SER A 116 -1.51 -1.73 -13.16
C SER A 116 -1.63 -2.93 -14.09
N ILE A 117 -0.55 -3.68 -14.22
CA ILE A 117 -0.49 -4.90 -15.05
C ILE A 117 -1.07 -6.08 -14.27
N SER A 118 -1.74 -7.01 -14.94
CA SER A 118 -2.28 -8.21 -14.25
C SER A 118 -1.17 -9.19 -13.87
N ILE A 119 -1.36 -9.94 -12.79
CA ILE A 119 -0.36 -10.94 -12.36
C ILE A 119 -0.12 -12.02 -13.42
N ASP A 120 -1.16 -12.43 -14.15
CA ASP A 120 -1.05 -13.42 -15.21
C ASP A 120 -0.19 -12.92 -16.38
N GLU A 121 -0.29 -11.64 -16.69
CA GLU A 121 0.53 -10.99 -17.70
C GLU A 121 1.99 -10.84 -17.24
N VAL A 122 2.25 -10.58 -15.96
CA VAL A 122 3.61 -10.61 -15.38
C VAL A 122 4.21 -12.01 -15.42
N LEU A 123 3.40 -13.04 -15.15
CA LEU A 123 3.83 -14.44 -15.16
C LEU A 123 3.88 -15.05 -16.57
N SER A 124 3.42 -14.33 -17.60
CA SER A 124 3.52 -14.76 -18.99
C SER A 124 4.99 -14.81 -19.45
N PRO A 125 5.44 -15.90 -20.10
CA PRO A 125 6.82 -16.02 -20.59
C PRO A 125 7.16 -15.02 -21.70
N ASN A 126 6.15 -14.41 -22.34
CA ASN A 126 6.33 -13.49 -23.45
C ASN A 126 6.44 -12.01 -23.01
N ASN A 127 6.53 -11.71 -21.72
CA ASN A 127 6.58 -10.34 -21.21
C ASN A 127 8.02 -9.82 -21.06
N PRO A 128 8.53 -8.99 -22.00
CA PRO A 128 9.93 -8.56 -22.03
C PRO A 128 10.29 -7.53 -20.94
N HIS A 129 9.30 -6.87 -20.33
CA HIS A 129 9.50 -5.82 -19.33
C HIS A 129 9.55 -6.33 -17.88
N SER A 130 9.47 -7.65 -17.68
CA SER A 130 9.25 -8.27 -16.37
C SER A 130 10.50 -8.89 -15.72
N SER A 131 11.64 -9.03 -16.40
CA SER A 131 12.68 -10.00 -15.99
C SER A 131 13.16 -9.84 -14.54
N GLU A 132 13.42 -8.60 -14.09
CA GLU A 132 13.85 -8.34 -12.71
C GLU A 132 12.70 -8.47 -11.70
N TYR A 133 11.53 -7.87 -11.98
CA TYR A 133 10.36 -7.95 -11.11
C TYR A 133 9.89 -9.40 -10.93
N ARG A 134 9.86 -10.15 -12.03
CA ARG A 134 9.58 -11.58 -12.07
C ARG A 134 10.60 -12.40 -11.30
N SER A 135 11.90 -12.09 -11.41
CA SER A 135 12.94 -12.75 -10.60
C SER A 135 12.67 -12.57 -9.11
N ASN A 136 12.25 -11.37 -8.67
CA ASN A 136 11.90 -11.12 -7.27
C ASN A 136 10.64 -11.89 -6.81
N LEU A 137 9.69 -12.13 -7.71
CA LEU A 137 8.54 -12.99 -7.44
C LEU A 137 8.91 -14.48 -7.36
N GLU A 138 9.90 -14.94 -8.11
CA GLU A 138 10.26 -16.36 -8.19
C GLU A 138 11.09 -16.86 -6.99
N ASP A 139 11.80 -15.96 -6.31
CA ASP A 139 12.69 -16.29 -5.18
C ASP A 139 12.56 -15.34 -3.96
N PRO A 140 11.35 -15.06 -3.45
CA PRO A 140 11.19 -14.32 -2.20
C PRO A 140 11.71 -15.14 -1.01
N LYS A 141 12.13 -14.50 0.07
CA LYS A 141 12.55 -15.20 1.29
C LYS A 141 11.39 -15.90 1.99
N HIS A 142 10.22 -15.26 2.02
CA HIS A 142 8.95 -15.74 2.60
C HIS A 142 7.77 -14.89 2.09
N PHE A 143 6.55 -15.09 2.61
CA PHE A 143 5.35 -14.42 2.09
C PHE A 143 5.36 -12.90 2.27
N THR A 144 5.84 -12.38 3.40
CA THR A 144 6.00 -10.92 3.57
C THR A 144 6.92 -10.32 2.50
N ASP A 145 7.99 -11.03 2.13
CA ASP A 145 8.93 -10.57 1.10
C ASP A 145 8.31 -10.59 -0.31
N LEU A 146 7.53 -11.64 -0.63
CA LEU A 146 6.73 -11.70 -1.85
C LEU A 146 5.75 -10.52 -1.95
N ILE A 147 5.08 -10.21 -0.85
CA ILE A 147 4.05 -9.16 -0.80
C ILE A 147 4.68 -7.77 -0.79
N ARG A 148 5.91 -7.63 -0.27
CA ARG A 148 6.72 -6.44 -0.51
C ARG A 148 6.89 -6.22 -2.01
N THR A 149 7.27 -7.24 -2.78
CA THR A 149 7.39 -7.13 -4.25
C THR A 149 6.07 -6.69 -4.87
N PHE A 150 4.91 -7.19 -4.40
CA PHE A 150 3.60 -6.75 -4.88
C PHE A 150 3.30 -5.26 -4.70
N GLN A 151 3.95 -4.59 -3.73
CA GLN A 151 3.84 -3.15 -3.53
C GLN A 151 4.83 -2.35 -4.37
N GLN A 152 5.91 -2.97 -4.86
CA GLN A 152 6.97 -2.26 -5.58
C GLN A 152 6.55 -1.95 -7.02
N PRO A 153 6.98 -0.83 -7.61
CA PRO A 153 6.66 -0.52 -9.00
C PRO A 153 7.18 -1.61 -9.96
N TYR A 154 6.32 -2.06 -10.87
CA TYR A 154 6.64 -3.07 -11.88
C TYR A 154 7.82 -2.71 -12.82
N SER A 155 7.99 -1.43 -13.18
CA SER A 155 8.99 -1.00 -14.19
C SER A 155 10.32 -0.53 -13.57
N THR A 156 11.44 -0.98 -14.15
CA THR A 156 12.83 -0.66 -13.76
C THR A 156 13.21 0.82 -13.99
N ILE A 157 12.46 1.55 -14.83
CA ILE A 157 12.68 3.00 -15.04
C ILE A 157 12.53 3.78 -13.71
N HIS A 158 11.79 3.23 -12.75
CA HIS A 158 11.49 3.84 -11.46
C HIS A 158 12.54 3.60 -10.36
N LYS A 159 13.63 2.88 -10.64
CA LYS A 159 14.73 2.68 -9.68
C LYS A 159 15.80 3.78 -9.72
N GLN A 160 15.82 4.62 -10.76
CA GLN A 160 16.85 5.64 -10.95
C GLN A 160 16.57 7.00 -10.29
N GLN A 161 15.52 7.13 -9.47
CA GLN A 161 15.31 8.37 -8.72
C GLN A 161 16.27 8.38 -7.53
N GLN A 162 17.41 9.06 -7.68
CA GLN A 162 18.41 9.22 -6.61
C GLN A 162 17.72 9.82 -5.38
N CYS A 163 17.84 9.14 -4.24
CA CYS A 163 17.40 9.69 -2.97
C CYS A 163 18.23 10.95 -2.69
N GLY A 164 17.54 12.08 -2.56
CA GLY A 164 18.17 13.38 -2.32
C GLY A 164 17.96 13.83 -0.88
N LYS A 165 18.83 14.73 -0.41
CA LYS A 165 18.63 15.43 0.86
C LYS A 165 17.31 16.19 0.82
N TRP A 166 16.52 16.10 1.89
CA TRP A 166 15.26 16.82 2.01
C TRP A 166 15.18 17.50 3.38
N ASN A 167 14.51 18.65 3.44
CA ASN A 167 14.25 19.38 4.69
C ASN A 167 12.78 19.23 5.05
N ILE A 168 12.48 18.87 6.32
CA ILE A 168 11.13 18.92 6.87
C ILE A 168 10.69 20.38 6.91
N LEU A 169 9.71 20.75 6.10
CA LEU A 169 9.05 22.05 6.26
C LEU A 169 7.89 21.91 7.26
N ARG A 170 7.87 22.82 8.24
CA ARG A 170 6.70 23.05 9.07
C ARG A 170 5.74 23.94 8.31
N GLY A 171 4.52 23.45 8.11
CA GLY A 171 3.33 24.32 8.04
C GLY A 171 3.04 24.99 6.72
N ASN A 172 2.67 24.24 5.69
CA ASN A 172 1.83 24.79 4.63
C ASN A 172 0.62 23.87 4.41
N THR A 173 -0.54 24.32 4.88
CA THR A 173 -1.85 23.65 4.80
C THR A 173 -2.42 23.62 3.37
N HIS A 174 -1.77 24.26 2.41
CA HIS A 174 -2.29 24.43 1.04
C HIS A 174 -1.96 23.26 0.09
N PHE A 175 -1.08 22.33 0.48
CA PHE A 175 -0.68 21.21 -0.38
C PHE A 175 -1.85 20.32 -0.80
N MET A 176 -2.87 20.19 0.07
CA MET A 176 -4.00 19.30 -0.17
C MET A 176 -4.80 19.61 -1.43
N ASN A 177 -4.78 20.86 -1.90
CA ASN A 177 -5.50 21.26 -3.10
C ASN A 177 -4.77 20.92 -4.39
N LEU A 178 -3.45 20.83 -4.30
CA LEU A 178 -2.57 20.43 -5.38
C LEU A 178 -2.65 18.93 -5.63
N ILE A 179 -3.11 18.12 -4.67
CA ILE A 179 -3.12 16.66 -4.83
C ILE A 179 -4.32 16.20 -5.64
N SER A 180 -4.13 15.26 -6.55
CA SER A 180 -5.21 14.59 -7.24
C SER A 180 -5.00 13.09 -7.34
N PHE A 181 -6.10 12.43 -7.68
CA PHE A 181 -6.11 11.00 -7.89
C PHE A 181 -5.53 10.68 -9.26
N GLN A 182 -4.63 9.71 -9.30
CA GLN A 182 -4.22 9.04 -10.52
C GLN A 182 -4.71 7.59 -10.51
N LYS A 183 -5.41 7.22 -11.58
CA LYS A 183 -5.75 5.83 -11.87
C LYS A 183 -4.44 5.05 -11.97
N LEU A 184 -4.41 3.81 -11.49
CA LEU A 184 -3.26 2.92 -11.18
C LEU A 184 -2.11 2.82 -12.21
N GLU A 185 -2.14 3.54 -13.33
CA GLU A 185 -1.02 3.72 -14.24
C GLU A 185 0.00 4.70 -13.64
N VAL A 186 0.93 4.14 -12.85
CA VAL A 186 2.35 4.51 -12.73
C VAL A 186 2.65 6.01 -12.60
N ARG A 187 3.04 6.40 -11.36
CA ARG A 187 3.93 7.49 -10.90
C ARG A 187 3.28 8.39 -9.86
N GLU A 188 3.98 8.66 -8.75
CA GLU A 188 3.76 9.90 -8.00
C GLU A 188 4.39 11.05 -8.78
N GLU A 189 3.56 11.73 -9.57
CA GLU A 189 4.01 12.79 -10.46
C GLU A 189 3.53 14.14 -9.96
N PHE A 190 4.43 15.13 -9.94
CA PHE A 190 4.03 16.51 -9.80
C PHE A 190 4.06 17.19 -11.17
N ASP A 191 2.87 17.51 -11.68
CA ASP A 191 2.68 18.34 -12.86
C ASP A 191 2.88 19.80 -12.48
N GLU A 192 4.06 20.33 -12.79
CA GLU A 192 4.44 21.72 -12.48
C GLU A 192 3.60 22.75 -13.25
N ASN A 193 3.03 22.39 -14.40
CA ASN A 193 2.20 23.30 -15.20
C ASN A 193 0.85 23.53 -14.52
N ASN A 194 0.27 22.46 -13.99
CA ASN A 194 -1.06 22.49 -13.36
C ASN A 194 -1.01 22.60 -11.83
N GLY A 195 0.19 22.47 -11.24
CA GLY A 195 0.38 22.39 -9.80
C GLY A 195 -0.27 21.14 -9.21
N GLU A 196 -0.22 20.01 -9.92
CA GLU A 196 -1.00 18.82 -9.57
C GLU A 196 -0.10 17.65 -9.14
N LEU A 197 -0.21 17.22 -7.88
CA LEU A 197 0.45 16.04 -7.34
C LEU A 197 -0.45 14.82 -7.46
N LYS A 198 -0.07 13.89 -8.32
CA LYS A 198 -0.78 12.64 -8.52
C LYS A 198 -0.23 11.56 -7.61
N ILE A 199 -1.10 10.83 -6.92
CA ILE A 199 -0.70 9.74 -6.00
C ILE A 199 -1.61 8.53 -6.21
N PRO A 200 -1.07 7.29 -6.20
CA PRO A 200 -1.87 6.08 -6.19
C PRO A 200 -2.82 6.01 -4.99
N PRO A 201 -4.05 5.49 -5.16
CA PRO A 201 -4.99 5.34 -4.06
C PRO A 201 -4.48 4.34 -3.02
N LEU A 202 -4.76 4.63 -1.76
CA LEU A 202 -4.45 3.79 -0.61
C LEU A 202 -5.75 3.38 0.08
N LYS A 203 -5.99 2.07 0.11
CA LYS A 203 -7.08 1.48 0.88
C LYS A 203 -6.69 1.43 2.36
N VAL A 204 -7.57 1.92 3.23
CA VAL A 204 -7.36 1.94 4.69
C VAL A 204 -8.49 1.18 5.39
N ASP A 205 -8.08 0.19 6.17
CA ASP A 205 -8.91 -0.69 7.01
C ASP A 205 -8.16 -1.08 8.29
N ASP A 206 -8.79 -1.89 9.14
CA ASP A 206 -8.24 -2.30 10.45
C ASP A 206 -6.93 -3.09 10.35
N SER A 207 -6.62 -3.68 9.19
CA SER A 207 -5.38 -4.44 8.98
C SER A 207 -4.21 -3.58 8.52
N THR A 208 -4.48 -2.33 8.10
CA THR A 208 -3.52 -1.45 7.43
C THR A 208 -2.26 -1.20 8.27
N GLU A 209 -2.42 -0.94 9.56
CA GLU A 209 -1.28 -0.70 10.47
C GLU A 209 -0.38 -1.93 10.57
N SER A 210 -0.97 -3.11 10.78
CA SER A 210 -0.22 -4.37 10.86
C SER A 210 0.44 -4.71 9.53
N PHE A 211 -0.27 -4.52 8.42
CA PHE A 211 0.22 -4.80 7.07
C PHE A 211 1.46 -3.96 6.75
N TYR A 212 1.34 -2.63 6.79
CA TYR A 212 2.46 -1.76 6.48
C TYR A 212 3.56 -1.83 7.54
N GLY A 213 3.23 -2.00 8.82
CA GLY A 213 4.22 -2.18 9.88
C GLY A 213 5.16 -3.37 9.62
N ASN A 214 4.62 -4.53 9.27
CA ASN A 214 5.43 -5.72 8.95
C ASN A 214 6.30 -5.50 7.71
N LEU A 215 5.75 -4.89 6.66
CA LEU A 215 6.51 -4.60 5.43
C LEU A 215 7.62 -3.56 5.64
N MET A 216 7.36 -2.52 6.44
CA MET A 216 8.35 -1.49 6.76
C MET A 216 9.49 -2.06 7.60
N VAL A 217 9.19 -2.86 8.63
CA VAL A 217 10.24 -3.53 9.43
C VAL A 217 11.09 -4.43 8.54
N TRP A 218 10.45 -5.19 7.64
CA TRP A 218 11.15 -6.04 6.69
C TRP A 218 12.09 -5.26 5.77
N GLU A 219 11.60 -4.17 5.19
CA GLU A 219 12.40 -3.25 4.37
C GLU A 219 13.60 -2.68 5.14
N GLN A 220 13.37 -2.14 6.33
CA GLN A 220 14.43 -1.53 7.15
C GLN A 220 15.52 -2.53 7.54
N CYS A 221 15.15 -3.79 7.81
CA CYS A 221 16.10 -4.82 8.24
C CYS A 221 16.85 -5.50 7.09
N TYR A 222 16.19 -5.75 5.96
CA TYR A 222 16.74 -6.60 4.88
C TYR A 222 17.04 -5.85 3.58
N TYR A 223 16.43 -4.67 3.38
CA TYR A 223 16.58 -3.85 2.18
C TYR A 223 16.82 -2.37 2.56
N PRO A 224 17.83 -2.05 3.40
CA PRO A 224 18.02 -0.69 3.92
C PRO A 224 18.25 0.37 2.83
N ASN A 225 18.68 -0.04 1.63
CA ASN A 225 18.89 0.84 0.47
C ASN A 225 17.70 0.85 -0.52
N ASP A 226 16.65 0.05 -0.29
CA ASP A 226 15.47 -0.07 -1.14
C ASP A 226 14.19 -0.09 -0.28
N THR A 227 14.01 0.94 0.55
CA THR A 227 12.88 1.08 1.49
C THR A 227 11.69 1.81 0.85
N PHE A 228 11.17 1.25 -0.25
CA PHE A 228 10.09 1.86 -1.04
C PHE A 228 8.81 2.12 -0.22
N ILE A 229 8.33 1.11 0.49
CA ILE A 229 7.11 1.18 1.30
C ILE A 229 7.28 2.18 2.44
N CYS A 230 8.45 2.20 3.07
CA CYS A 230 8.80 3.19 4.08
C CYS A 230 8.69 4.63 3.52
N HIS A 231 9.26 4.89 2.35
CA HIS A 231 9.15 6.21 1.71
C HIS A 231 7.71 6.57 1.35
N TYR A 232 6.92 5.61 0.86
CA TYR A 232 5.52 5.85 0.48
C TYR A 232 4.65 6.16 1.70
N ILE A 233 4.77 5.37 2.77
CA ILE A 233 4.04 5.63 4.03
C ILE A 233 4.46 6.96 4.65
N PHE A 234 5.74 7.33 4.53
CA PHE A 234 6.20 8.66 4.92
C PHE A 234 5.52 9.76 4.10
N LEU A 235 5.41 9.62 2.78
CA LEU A 235 4.70 10.58 1.92
C LEU A 235 3.24 10.75 2.37
N ILE A 236 2.51 9.65 2.57
CA ILE A 236 1.11 9.71 3.00
C ILE A 236 0.98 10.34 4.41
N GLY A 237 1.83 9.95 5.36
CA GLY A 237 1.86 10.58 6.70
C GLY A 237 2.35 12.03 6.69
N TYR A 238 3.11 12.44 5.67
CA TYR A 238 3.43 13.85 5.44
C TYR A 238 2.18 14.64 5.06
N LEU A 239 1.28 14.06 4.27
CA LEU A 239 0.03 14.69 3.86
C LEU A 239 -1.02 14.73 4.98
N ILE A 240 -1.11 13.69 5.80
CA ILE A 240 -2.13 13.57 6.85
C ILE A 240 -1.64 14.25 8.15
N LYS A 241 -2.04 15.51 8.40
CA LYS A 241 -1.73 16.21 9.65
C LYS A 241 -2.93 16.34 10.59
N SER A 242 -4.14 16.27 10.05
CA SER A 242 -5.39 16.51 10.78
C SER A 242 -6.53 15.62 10.26
N ALA A 243 -7.65 15.60 10.99
CA ALA A 243 -8.87 14.92 10.54
C ALA A 243 -9.46 15.54 9.26
N GLU A 244 -9.24 16.85 9.04
CA GLU A 244 -9.67 17.55 7.83
C GLU A 244 -8.87 17.06 6.61
N ASP A 245 -7.57 16.89 6.77
CA ASP A 245 -6.68 16.33 5.75
C ASP A 245 -7.14 14.95 5.27
N VAL A 246 -7.51 14.08 6.22
CA VAL A 246 -8.09 12.77 5.89
C VAL A 246 -9.37 12.93 5.08
N SER A 247 -10.25 13.85 5.49
CA SER A 247 -11.52 14.11 4.79
C SER A 247 -11.30 14.59 3.36
N ILE A 248 -10.31 15.44 3.12
CA ILE A 248 -9.92 15.91 1.78
C ILE A 248 -9.40 14.75 0.92
N LEU A 249 -8.49 13.93 1.46
CA LEU A 249 -7.93 12.78 0.73
C LEU A 249 -8.97 11.71 0.40
N VAL A 250 -9.95 11.49 1.30
CA VAL A 250 -11.09 10.60 1.04
C VAL A 250 -11.98 11.17 -0.07
N ARG A 251 -12.29 12.47 -0.03
CA ARG A 251 -13.08 13.14 -1.09
C ARG A 251 -12.40 13.06 -2.46
N LYS A 252 -11.07 13.18 -2.47
CA LYS A 252 -10.23 13.03 -3.67
C LYS A 252 -10.01 11.58 -4.09
N ARG A 253 -10.55 10.59 -3.37
CA ARG A 253 -10.36 9.14 -3.61
C ARG A 253 -8.91 8.68 -3.57
N ILE A 254 -8.04 9.45 -2.92
CA ILE A 254 -6.66 9.06 -2.63
C ILE A 254 -6.65 8.11 -1.43
N LEU A 255 -7.48 8.36 -0.41
CA LEU A 255 -7.73 7.41 0.67
C LEU A 255 -9.07 6.72 0.45
N ILE A 256 -9.04 5.41 0.21
CA ILE A 256 -10.24 4.57 0.16
C ILE A 256 -10.47 4.04 1.57
N LYS A 257 -11.18 4.84 2.35
CA LYS A 257 -11.52 4.52 3.74
C LYS A 257 -12.63 3.46 3.79
N GLN A 258 -12.33 2.30 4.37
CA GLN A 258 -13.33 1.26 4.66
C GLN A 258 -13.80 1.32 6.11
N LEU A 259 -12.89 1.57 7.06
CA LEU A 259 -13.18 1.66 8.50
C LEU A 259 -12.36 2.79 9.18
N GLY A 260 -12.64 3.02 10.47
CA GLY A 260 -11.94 3.98 11.34
C GLY A 260 -12.46 5.42 11.27
N SER A 261 -12.42 6.19 12.34
CA SER A 261 -12.70 7.63 12.30
C SER A 261 -11.52 8.39 11.64
N PRO A 262 -11.72 9.61 11.08
CA PRO A 262 -10.60 10.41 10.58
C PRO A 262 -9.49 10.62 11.63
N ILE A 263 -9.87 10.74 12.91
CA ILE A 263 -8.95 10.88 14.04
C ILE A 263 -8.12 9.60 14.23
N GLU A 264 -8.75 8.43 14.15
CA GLU A 264 -8.05 7.14 14.24
C GLU A 264 -7.07 6.94 13.09
N ILE A 265 -7.43 7.35 11.86
CA ILE A 265 -6.55 7.30 10.69
C ILE A 265 -5.32 8.18 10.90
N VAL A 266 -5.50 9.42 11.38
CA VAL A 266 -4.37 10.31 11.74
C VAL A 266 -3.47 9.64 12.77
N ALA A 267 -4.06 9.07 13.83
CA ALA A 267 -3.30 8.40 14.88
C ALA A 267 -2.52 7.19 14.35
N MET A 268 -3.12 6.40 13.46
CA MET A 268 -2.48 5.25 12.79
C MET A 268 -1.25 5.68 11.98
N PHE A 269 -1.38 6.67 11.08
CA PHE A 269 -0.25 7.14 10.29
C PHE A 269 0.84 7.78 11.15
N ASN A 270 0.48 8.49 12.22
CA ASN A 270 1.46 9.00 13.18
C ASN A 270 2.27 7.88 13.84
N ARG A 271 1.63 6.74 14.19
CA ARG A 271 2.33 5.56 14.71
C ARG A 271 3.23 4.94 13.65
N LEU A 272 2.75 4.72 12.43
CA LEU A 272 3.56 4.18 11.33
C LEU A 272 4.79 5.06 11.03
N CYS A 273 4.60 6.38 10.95
CA CYS A 273 5.69 7.32 10.70
C CYS A 273 6.68 7.44 11.88
N LYS A 274 6.25 7.21 13.12
CA LYS A 274 7.12 7.25 14.30
C LYS A 274 8.26 6.23 14.22
N TYR A 275 7.99 5.05 13.68
CA TYR A 275 8.98 3.97 13.54
C TYR A 275 9.69 3.99 12.18
N ASN A 276 9.45 5.03 11.39
CA ASN A 276 10.01 5.13 10.06
C ASN A 276 11.35 5.86 10.08
N ASN A 277 12.43 5.10 9.91
CA ASN A 277 13.79 5.65 9.80
C ASN A 277 14.08 6.13 8.37
N VAL A 278 13.16 6.88 7.75
CA VAL A 278 13.52 7.63 6.54
C VAL A 278 14.51 8.69 6.99
N GLY A 279 15.80 8.43 6.79
CA GLY A 279 16.87 9.34 7.19
C GLY A 279 16.81 10.68 6.45
N THR A 280 17.97 11.30 6.26
CA THR A 280 18.06 12.58 5.53
C THR A 280 17.80 12.44 4.04
N GLU A 281 17.64 11.23 3.52
CA GLU A 281 17.46 10.92 2.11
C GLU A 281 16.09 10.26 1.91
N ASN A 282 15.32 10.75 0.93
CA ASN A 282 14.00 10.23 0.61
C ASN A 282 13.84 10.17 -0.93
N ARG A 283 13.27 9.07 -1.43
CA ARG A 283 12.91 8.89 -2.86
C ARG A 283 12.07 10.05 -3.41
N TYR A 284 11.18 10.60 -2.59
CA TYR A 284 10.28 11.70 -2.93
C TYR A 284 10.90 13.08 -2.64
N SER A 285 12.20 13.18 -2.34
CA SER A 285 12.84 14.47 -2.06
C SER A 285 12.68 15.48 -3.21
N SER A 286 12.90 15.03 -4.45
CA SER A 286 12.71 15.84 -5.66
C SER A 286 11.25 16.30 -5.82
N LEU A 287 10.30 15.42 -5.50
CA LEU A 287 8.86 15.73 -5.51
C LEU A 287 8.55 16.83 -4.49
N PHE A 288 9.04 16.69 -3.25
CA PHE A 288 8.89 17.71 -2.22
C PHE A 288 9.55 19.02 -2.61
N MET A 289 10.75 19.00 -3.21
CA MET A 289 11.42 20.21 -3.69
C MET A 289 10.60 20.96 -4.74
N LYS A 290 10.04 20.25 -5.72
CA LYS A 290 9.19 20.85 -6.75
C LYS A 290 7.90 21.44 -6.17
N LEU A 291 7.23 20.70 -5.29
CA LEU A 291 6.05 21.18 -4.56
C LEU A 291 6.33 22.46 -3.78
N ASN A 292 7.49 22.50 -3.12
CA ASN A 292 7.92 23.66 -2.35
C ASN A 292 8.24 24.86 -3.25
N ALA A 293 8.95 24.64 -4.36
CA ALA A 293 9.28 25.68 -5.32
C ALA A 293 8.00 26.27 -5.94
N TYR A 294 7.03 25.43 -6.29
CA TYR A 294 5.73 25.86 -6.81
C TYR A 294 4.97 26.71 -5.78
N ASN A 295 4.91 26.28 -4.53
CA ASN A 295 4.20 27.01 -3.48
C ASN A 295 4.90 28.32 -3.06
N ALA A 296 6.22 28.41 -3.23
CA ALA A 296 6.99 29.62 -2.93
C ALA A 296 6.64 30.79 -3.87
N VAL A 297 6.02 30.52 -5.03
CA VAL A 297 5.57 31.58 -5.93
C VAL A 297 4.21 32.11 -5.45
N PRO A 298 4.10 33.42 -5.11
CA PRO A 298 2.90 33.97 -4.48
C PRO A 298 1.62 33.75 -5.30
N HIS A 299 1.67 33.90 -6.63
CA HIS A 299 0.48 33.79 -7.47
C HIS A 299 -0.13 32.38 -7.47
N HIS A 300 0.70 31.32 -7.38
CA HIS A 300 0.22 29.95 -7.25
C HIS A 300 -0.52 29.73 -5.93
N SER A 301 0.00 30.29 -4.84
CA SER A 301 -0.68 30.28 -3.54
C SER A 301 -2.03 31.01 -3.58
N TRP A 302 -2.10 32.19 -4.19
CA TRP A 302 -3.36 32.94 -4.35
C TRP A 302 -4.39 32.17 -5.20
N ILE A 303 -3.98 31.55 -6.31
CA ILE A 303 -4.86 30.72 -7.14
C ILE A 303 -5.36 29.50 -6.36
N ALA A 304 -4.50 28.86 -5.56
CA ALA A 304 -4.88 27.72 -4.74
C ALA A 304 -5.90 28.10 -3.65
N ILE A 305 -5.72 29.26 -3.00
CA ILE A 305 -6.67 29.80 -2.00
C ILE A 305 -8.00 30.15 -2.67
N LEU A 306 -7.97 30.83 -3.83
CA LEU A 306 -9.18 31.17 -4.58
C LEU A 306 -9.99 29.92 -4.95
N LYS A 307 -9.32 28.89 -5.48
CA LYS A 307 -9.94 27.59 -5.78
C LYS A 307 -10.54 26.94 -4.53
N LEU A 308 -9.85 27.01 -3.39
CA LEU A 308 -10.28 26.41 -2.12
C LEU A 308 -11.50 27.09 -1.51
N GLU A 309 -11.47 28.41 -1.34
CA GLU A 309 -12.47 29.11 -0.55
C GLU A 309 -13.74 29.42 -1.36
N TYR A 310 -13.56 29.80 -2.62
CA TYR A 310 -14.61 30.37 -3.46
C TYR A 310 -15.18 29.36 -4.46
N PHE A 311 -14.35 28.49 -5.03
CA PHE A 311 -14.78 27.52 -6.07
C PHE A 311 -14.95 26.08 -5.57
N SER A 312 -14.78 25.82 -4.27
CA SER A 312 -15.01 24.48 -3.68
C SER A 312 -16.48 24.07 -3.61
N ASN A 313 -17.39 25.03 -3.64
CA ASN A 313 -18.84 24.81 -3.66
C ASN A 313 -19.42 25.51 -4.90
N PRO A 314 -20.20 24.81 -5.75
CA PRO A 314 -20.80 25.41 -6.95
C PRO A 314 -21.56 26.71 -6.68
N TRP A 315 -22.31 26.78 -5.57
CA TRP A 315 -23.06 27.96 -5.17
C TRP A 315 -22.17 29.11 -4.72
N ARG A 316 -21.05 28.82 -4.04
CA ARG A 316 -20.04 29.85 -3.72
C ARG A 316 -19.37 30.35 -5.00
N GLY A 317 -19.12 29.47 -5.97
CA GLY A 317 -18.57 29.83 -7.27
C GLY A 317 -19.50 30.77 -8.03
N VAL A 318 -20.79 30.42 -8.14
CA VAL A 318 -21.82 31.25 -8.78
C VAL A 318 -21.95 32.61 -8.08
N ALA A 319 -22.01 32.63 -6.74
CA ALA A 319 -22.09 33.88 -5.97
C ALA A 319 -20.84 34.76 -6.20
N THR A 320 -19.65 34.15 -6.28
CA THR A 320 -18.40 34.87 -6.54
C THR A 320 -18.40 35.49 -7.94
N ILE A 321 -18.84 34.74 -8.96
CA ILE A 321 -18.95 35.25 -10.34
C ILE A 321 -19.96 36.40 -10.41
N ALA A 322 -21.12 36.24 -9.79
CA ALA A 322 -22.14 37.29 -9.75
C ALA A 322 -21.61 38.57 -9.08
N ALA A 323 -20.89 38.44 -7.96
CA ALA A 323 -20.27 39.57 -7.27
C ALA A 323 -19.23 40.29 -8.15
N ILE A 324 -18.41 39.55 -8.91
CA ILE A 324 -17.44 40.12 -9.86
C ILE A 324 -18.16 40.88 -10.97
N ILE A 325 -19.22 40.31 -11.56
CA ILE A 325 -19.99 40.98 -12.62
C ILE A 325 -20.61 42.28 -12.10
N LEU A 326 -21.21 42.26 -10.90
CA LEU A 326 -21.77 43.45 -10.27
C LEU A 326 -20.69 44.52 -10.00
N LEU A 327 -19.50 44.11 -9.55
CA LEU A 327 -18.37 45.03 -9.35
C LEU A 327 -17.91 45.69 -10.66
N VAL A 328 -17.85 44.94 -11.76
CA VAL A 328 -17.50 45.49 -13.08
C VAL A 328 -18.57 46.46 -13.58
N LEU A 329 -19.85 46.10 -13.45
CA LEU A 329 -20.96 46.96 -13.86
C LEU A 329 -20.98 48.27 -13.07
N THR A 330 -20.74 48.21 -11.75
CA THR A 330 -20.67 49.41 -10.90
C THR A 330 -19.46 50.30 -11.23
N MET A 331 -18.31 49.71 -11.57
CA MET A 331 -17.15 50.47 -12.07
C MET A 331 -17.47 51.19 -13.38
N ILE A 332 -18.06 50.50 -14.36
CA ILE A 332 -18.48 51.12 -15.64
C ILE A 332 -19.47 52.25 -15.39
N GLN A 333 -20.48 52.01 -14.56
CA GLN A 333 -21.47 53.03 -14.20
C GLN A 333 -20.81 54.26 -13.56
N THR A 334 -19.84 54.06 -12.67
CA THR A 334 -19.12 55.16 -11.99
C THR A 334 -18.27 55.96 -12.98
N ILE A 335 -17.58 55.30 -13.91
CA ILE A 335 -16.77 55.95 -14.95
C ILE A 335 -17.67 56.73 -15.90
N CYS A 336 -18.78 56.15 -16.37
CA CYS A 336 -19.75 56.85 -17.21
C CYS A 336 -20.34 58.07 -16.50
N ALA A 337 -20.69 57.95 -15.20
CA ALA A 337 -21.18 59.08 -14.41
C ALA A 337 -20.14 60.21 -14.28
N LEU A 338 -18.85 59.88 -14.13
CA LEU A 338 -17.76 60.87 -14.09
C LEU A 338 -17.55 61.57 -15.43
N PHE A 339 -17.71 60.88 -16.56
CA PHE A 339 -17.63 61.50 -17.90
C PHE A 339 -18.89 62.27 -18.30
N SER A 340 -20.02 62.02 -17.61
CA SER A 340 -21.29 62.74 -17.82
C SER A 340 -21.40 64.01 -16.97
N LEU A 341 -20.40 64.25 -16.11
CA LEU A 341 -20.23 65.45 -15.29
C LEU A 341 -19.28 66.42 -16.01
#